data_AF-A0A183CZP6-F1
#
_entry.id   AF-A0A183CZP6-F1
#
_cell.length_a   1.000
_cell.length_b   1.000
_cell.length_c   1.000
_cell.angle_alpha   90.00
_cell.angle_beta   90.00
_cell.angle_gamma   90.00
#
_symmetry.space_group_name_H-M   'P 1'
#
loop_
_entity.id
_entity.type
_entity.pdbx_description
1 polymer ?
#
loop_
_entity_poly.entity_id
_entity_poly.type
_entity_poly.pdbx_seq_one_letter_code
_entity_poly.pdbx_strand_id
1 'polypeptide(L)'
;MFLKISKAFALLSDVTARAAYDHVLAAKTARKVYIQRRQQEGSEKRRKLREELERREADAASARKKEEDANKQLEKEIERLRREGSKLLQRERENVEREIHGDTAMKQSCSSETPFTRYKLRWKRGVGISGYYEEDIRQLFSKYGDISNVVLSSGDRGSAIIEFSKLMDEEGILKESEHALTSTQFADFEAEVLTTLAAGTKRKVKNTKSKFDDF
;
A
#
# COMPACT_ATOMS: atom_id res chain seq x y z
N MET A 1 42.97 -23.89 91.62
CA MET A 1 41.70 -23.14 91.73
C MET A 1 41.80 -21.91 92.63
N PHE A 2 42.40 -22.02 93.82
CA PHE A 2 42.47 -20.95 94.84
C PHE A 2 42.99 -19.59 94.31
N LEU A 3 44.04 -19.59 93.47
CA LEU A 3 44.63 -18.36 92.91
C LEU A 3 43.65 -17.47 92.13
N LYS A 4 42.66 -18.05 91.44
CA LYS A 4 41.66 -17.26 90.68
C LYS A 4 40.70 -16.56 91.62
N ILE A 5 40.31 -17.24 92.69
CA ILE A 5 39.40 -16.73 93.71
C ILE A 5 40.09 -15.64 94.52
N SER A 6 41.34 -15.84 94.95
CA SER A 6 42.10 -14.82 95.68
C SER A 6 42.31 -13.55 94.85
N LYS A 7 42.59 -13.68 93.54
CA LYS A 7 42.70 -12.53 92.63
C LYS A 7 41.37 -11.81 92.42
N ALA A 8 40.28 -12.55 92.25
CA ALA A 8 38.95 -11.97 92.14
C ALA A 8 38.55 -11.23 93.43
N PHE A 9 38.84 -11.82 94.60
CA PHE A 9 38.61 -11.18 95.89
C PHE A 9 39.41 -9.89 96.04
N ALA A 10 40.71 -9.89 95.74
CA ALA A 10 41.56 -8.70 95.83
C ALA A 10 41.07 -7.56 94.91
N LEU A 11 40.58 -7.89 93.72
CA LEU A 11 40.06 -6.92 92.77
C LEU A 11 38.65 -6.41 93.13
N LEU A 12 37.83 -7.26 93.76
CA LEU A 12 36.49 -6.91 94.21
C LEU A 12 36.47 -6.28 95.61
N SER A 13 37.52 -6.42 96.42
CA SER A 13 37.62 -5.84 97.77
C SER A 13 38.00 -4.36 97.73
N ASP A 14 38.75 -3.92 96.72
CA ASP A 14 39.07 -2.51 96.50
C ASP A 14 37.97 -1.85 95.66
N VAL A 15 37.40 -0.76 96.18
CA VAL A 15 36.32 0.01 95.55
C VAL A 15 36.78 0.62 94.22
N THR A 16 38.03 1.08 94.14
CA THR A 16 38.55 1.72 92.93
C THR A 16 38.81 0.70 91.81
N ALA A 17 39.42 -0.43 92.15
CA ALA A 17 39.64 -1.55 91.24
C ALA A 17 38.31 -2.17 90.74
N ARG A 18 37.31 -2.30 91.62
CA ARG A 18 35.96 -2.74 91.23
C ARG A 18 35.32 -1.77 90.24
N ALA A 19 35.31 -0.47 90.52
CA ALA A 19 34.73 0.52 89.63
C ALA A 19 35.39 0.50 88.24
N ALA A 20 36.72 0.41 88.17
CA ALA A 20 37.45 0.30 86.91
C ALA A 20 37.06 -0.97 86.12
N TYR A 21 36.89 -2.10 86.80
CA TYR A 21 36.43 -3.35 86.19
C TYR A 21 34.99 -3.25 85.65
N ASP A 22 34.09 -2.62 86.42
CA ASP A 22 32.70 -2.40 86.02
C ASP A 22 32.62 -1.51 84.77
N HIS A 23 33.46 -0.47 84.67
CA HIS A 23 33.57 0.35 83.46
C HIS A 23 33.99 -0.47 82.23
N VAL A 24 34.99 -1.35 82.37
CA VAL A 24 35.45 -2.22 81.27
C VAL A 24 34.35 -3.20 80.87
N LEU A 25 33.61 -3.75 81.83
CA LEU A 25 32.49 -4.65 81.57
C LEU A 25 31.36 -3.93 80.83
N ALA A 26 30.97 -2.75 81.29
CA ALA A 26 29.96 -1.90 80.65
C ALA A 26 30.37 -1.51 79.22
N ALA A 27 31.64 -1.14 79.00
CA ALA A 27 32.14 -0.86 77.66
C ALA A 27 32.05 -2.08 76.74
N LYS A 28 32.38 -3.28 77.24
CA LYS A 28 32.28 -4.54 76.48
C LYS A 28 30.84 -4.89 76.14
N THR A 29 29.90 -4.75 77.08
CA THR A 29 28.48 -5.04 76.82
C THR A 29 27.89 -4.03 75.83
N ALA A 30 28.15 -2.74 76.01
CA ALA A 30 27.73 -1.69 75.09
C ALA A 30 28.23 -1.94 73.66
N ARG A 31 29.50 -2.33 73.50
CA ARG A 31 30.07 -2.68 72.20
C ARG A 31 29.37 -3.88 71.55
N LYS A 32 29.07 -4.94 72.32
CA LYS A 32 28.35 -6.11 71.80
C LYS A 32 26.95 -5.73 71.30
N VAL A 33 26.21 -4.95 72.09
CA VAL A 33 24.86 -4.48 71.73
C VAL A 33 24.90 -3.62 70.46
N TYR A 34 25.87 -2.70 70.37
CA TYR A 34 26.05 -1.87 69.17
C TYR A 34 26.28 -2.72 67.92
N ILE A 35 27.16 -3.72 67.99
CA ILE A 35 27.47 -4.59 66.85
C ILE A 35 26.22 -5.38 66.43
N GLN A 36 25.48 -5.94 67.39
CA GLN A 36 24.24 -6.67 67.10
C GLN A 36 23.19 -5.78 66.44
N ARG A 37 22.95 -4.57 66.97
CA ARG A 37 22.02 -3.62 66.38
C ARG A 37 22.43 -3.25 64.96
N ARG A 38 23.71 -2.96 64.73
CA ARG A 38 24.23 -2.64 63.39
C ARG A 38 24.03 -3.80 62.40
N GLN A 39 24.25 -5.03 62.84
CA GLN A 39 24.03 -6.22 62.01
C GLN A 39 22.55 -6.40 61.66
N GLN A 40 21.66 -6.23 62.65
CA GLN A 40 20.20 -6.31 62.47
C GLN A 40 19.67 -5.21 61.55
N GLU A 41 20.08 -3.95 61.75
CA GLU A 41 19.72 -2.85 60.85
C GLU A 41 20.22 -3.10 59.44
N GLY A 42 21.44 -3.65 59.30
CA GLY A 42 22.01 -4.03 58.01
C GLY A 42 21.21 -5.14 57.32
N SER A 43 20.76 -6.17 58.06
CA SER A 43 19.92 -7.23 57.50
C SER A 43 18.53 -6.71 57.09
N GLU A 44 17.91 -5.87 57.91
CA GLU A 44 16.62 -5.26 57.58
C GLU A 44 16.69 -4.39 56.33
N LYS A 45 17.74 -3.55 56.20
CA LYS A 45 17.95 -2.72 55.01
C LYS A 45 18.12 -3.57 53.74
N ARG A 46 18.94 -4.64 53.81
CA ARG A 46 19.13 -5.57 52.68
C ARG A 46 17.84 -6.31 52.32
N ARG A 47 17.07 -6.74 53.32
CA ARG A 47 15.78 -7.41 53.13
C ARG A 47 14.79 -6.50 52.42
N LYS A 48 14.60 -5.26 52.91
CA LYS A 48 13.72 -4.27 52.27
C LYS A 48 14.14 -3.95 50.85
N LEU A 49 15.44 -3.80 50.59
CA LEU A 49 15.93 -3.56 49.23
C LEU A 49 15.61 -4.73 48.30
N ARG A 50 15.80 -5.97 48.78
CA ARG A 50 15.47 -7.17 48.01
C ARG A 50 13.97 -7.24 47.71
N GLU A 51 13.12 -7.05 48.70
CA GLU A 51 11.66 -7.07 48.55
C GLU A 51 11.17 -5.97 47.58
N GLU A 52 11.74 -4.76 47.65
CA GLU A 52 11.40 -3.68 46.72
C GLU A 52 11.84 -3.98 45.28
N LEU A 53 13.01 -4.59 45.09
CA LEU A 53 13.48 -5.02 43.78
C LEU A 53 12.58 -6.14 43.22
N GLU A 54 12.28 -7.16 44.02
CA GLU A 54 11.40 -8.26 43.64
C GLU A 54 9.99 -7.77 43.29
N ARG A 55 9.43 -6.82 44.06
CA ARG A 55 8.15 -6.20 43.72
C ARG A 55 8.19 -5.51 42.36
N ARG A 56 9.24 -4.71 42.09
CA ARG A 56 9.38 -4.01 40.80
C ARG A 56 9.55 -4.97 39.64
N GLU A 57 10.33 -6.04 39.83
CA GLU A 57 10.52 -7.07 38.81
C GLU A 57 9.21 -7.82 38.53
N ALA A 58 8.45 -8.17 39.57
CA ALA A 58 7.14 -8.79 39.45
C ALA A 58 6.13 -7.87 38.74
N ASP A 59 6.09 -6.58 39.11
CA ASP A 59 5.23 -5.58 38.48
C ASP A 59 5.56 -5.43 36.99
N ALA A 60 6.85 -5.29 36.65
CA ALA A 60 7.31 -5.19 35.27
C ALA A 60 7.02 -6.46 34.46
N ALA A 61 7.25 -7.65 35.04
CA ALA A 61 6.91 -8.91 34.40
C ALA A 61 5.40 -9.05 34.16
N SER A 62 4.57 -8.64 35.12
CA SER A 62 3.11 -8.66 34.98
C SER A 62 2.63 -7.69 33.90
N ALA A 63 3.26 -6.52 33.78
CA ALA A 63 2.95 -5.53 32.75
C ALA A 63 3.30 -6.05 31.36
N ARG A 64 4.50 -6.63 31.18
CA ARG A 64 4.90 -7.28 29.93
C ARG A 64 3.95 -8.40 29.52
N LYS A 65 3.55 -9.25 30.47
CA LYS A 65 2.60 -10.33 30.19
C LYS A 65 1.24 -9.78 29.72
N LYS A 66 0.72 -8.73 30.37
CA LYS A 66 -0.53 -8.07 29.96
C LYS A 66 -0.42 -7.47 28.56
N GLU A 67 0.72 -6.86 28.24
CA GLU A 67 0.99 -6.30 26.90
C GLU A 67 1.05 -7.41 25.84
N GLU A 68 1.76 -8.52 26.12
CA GLU A 68 1.79 -9.68 25.23
C GLU A 68 0.39 -10.29 25.00
N ASP A 69 -0.41 -10.42 26.06
CA ASP A 69 -1.77 -10.94 25.96
C ASP A 69 -2.68 -9.98 25.16
N ALA A 70 -2.52 -8.66 25.34
CA ALA A 70 -3.22 -7.65 24.55
C ALA A 70 -2.79 -7.68 23.07
N ASN A 71 -1.50 -7.82 22.78
CA ASN A 71 -0.99 -7.95 21.42
C ASN A 71 -1.51 -9.21 20.74
N LYS A 72 -1.54 -10.35 21.43
CA LYS A 72 -2.14 -11.59 20.90
C LYS A 72 -3.64 -11.43 20.59
N GLN A 73 -4.37 -10.68 21.40
CA GLN A 73 -5.77 -10.38 21.13
C GLN A 73 -5.92 -9.47 19.91
N LEU A 74 -5.08 -8.44 19.79
CA LEU A 74 -5.06 -7.54 18.66
C LEU A 74 -4.73 -8.28 17.35
N GLU A 75 -3.71 -9.14 17.35
CA GLU A 75 -3.34 -9.96 16.19
C GLU A 75 -4.50 -10.85 15.72
N LYS A 76 -5.19 -11.52 16.65
CA LYS A 76 -6.38 -12.33 16.32
C LYS A 76 -7.48 -11.50 15.69
N GLU A 77 -7.70 -10.28 16.17
CA GLU A 77 -8.73 -9.40 15.65
C GLU A 77 -8.36 -8.84 14.28
N ILE A 78 -7.09 -8.47 14.07
CA ILE A 78 -6.55 -8.11 12.75
C ILE A 78 -6.76 -9.27 11.77
N GLU A 79 -6.44 -10.50 12.17
CA GLU A 79 -6.62 -11.66 11.31
C GLU A 79 -8.10 -11.91 10.97
N ARG A 80 -9.00 -11.75 11.95
CA ARG A 80 -10.46 -11.82 11.73
C ARG A 80 -10.90 -10.79 10.69
N LEU A 81 -10.52 -9.53 10.87
CA LEU A 81 -10.85 -8.43 9.95
C LEU A 81 -10.26 -8.64 8.56
N ARG A 82 -9.03 -9.16 8.46
CA ARG A 82 -8.40 -9.51 7.17
C ARG A 82 -9.21 -10.58 6.44
N ARG A 83 -9.65 -11.64 7.13
CA ARG A 83 -10.50 -12.69 6.52
C ARG A 83 -11.86 -12.14 6.09
N GLU A 84 -12.51 -11.35 6.93
CA GLU A 84 -13.81 -10.72 6.61
C GLU A 84 -13.69 -9.76 5.43
N GLY A 85 -12.66 -8.91 5.41
CA GLY A 85 -12.36 -8.00 4.31
C GLY A 85 -12.06 -8.74 3.00
N SER A 86 -11.25 -9.80 3.05
CA SER A 86 -10.97 -10.63 1.87
C SER A 86 -12.23 -11.28 1.30
N LYS A 87 -13.12 -11.79 2.17
CA LYS A 87 -14.38 -12.41 1.75
C LYS A 87 -15.32 -11.38 1.10
N LEU A 88 -15.34 -10.15 1.62
CA LEU A 88 -16.12 -9.06 1.02
C LEU A 88 -15.59 -8.70 -0.37
N LEU A 89 -14.28 -8.49 -0.50
CA LEU A 89 -13.66 -8.16 -1.79
C LEU A 89 -13.86 -9.26 -2.83
N GLN A 90 -13.83 -10.53 -2.43
CA GLN A 90 -14.09 -11.65 -3.32
C GLN A 90 -15.52 -11.62 -3.87
N ARG A 91 -16.52 -11.35 -3.01
CA ARG A 91 -17.92 -11.22 -3.43
C ARG A 91 -18.14 -10.04 -4.38
N GLU A 92 -17.53 -8.89 -4.09
CA GLU A 92 -17.61 -7.72 -4.96
C GLU A 92 -17.00 -8.00 -6.32
N ARG A 93 -15.83 -8.66 -6.36
CA ARG A 93 -15.24 -9.12 -7.64
C ARG A 93 -16.17 -10.04 -8.41
N GLU A 94 -16.77 -11.03 -7.76
CA GLU A 94 -17.69 -11.97 -8.40
C GLU A 94 -18.97 -11.28 -8.92
N ASN A 95 -19.49 -10.29 -8.19
CA ASN A 95 -20.62 -9.45 -8.65
C ASN A 95 -20.23 -8.67 -9.92
N VAL A 96 -19.09 -7.97 -9.89
CA VAL A 96 -18.60 -7.20 -11.04
C VAL A 96 -18.34 -8.10 -12.24
N GLU A 97 -17.74 -9.27 -12.04
CA GLU A 97 -17.52 -10.24 -13.12
C GLU A 97 -18.85 -10.73 -13.70
N ARG A 98 -19.88 -10.98 -12.88
CA ARG A 98 -21.22 -11.35 -13.36
C ARG A 98 -21.89 -10.25 -14.17
N GLU A 99 -21.77 -8.99 -13.74
CA GLU A 99 -22.32 -7.84 -14.46
C GLU A 99 -21.62 -7.66 -15.82
N ILE A 100 -20.28 -7.73 -15.85
CA ILE A 100 -19.50 -7.66 -17.09
C ILE A 100 -19.89 -8.81 -18.05
N HIS A 101 -20.00 -10.05 -17.56
CA HIS A 101 -20.38 -11.19 -18.39
C HIS A 101 -21.83 -11.06 -18.90
N GLY A 102 -22.76 -10.60 -18.05
CA GLY A 102 -24.15 -10.32 -18.44
C GLY A 102 -24.25 -9.24 -19.52
N ASP A 103 -23.51 -8.14 -19.36
CA ASP A 103 -23.43 -7.06 -20.34
C ASP A 103 -22.79 -7.50 -21.66
N THR A 104 -21.78 -8.37 -21.62
CA THR A 104 -21.21 -8.93 -22.85
C THR A 104 -22.18 -9.86 -23.58
N ALA A 105 -22.97 -10.67 -22.87
CA ALA A 105 -24.01 -11.51 -23.48
C ALA A 105 -25.16 -10.67 -24.07
N MET A 106 -25.53 -9.56 -23.41
CA MET A 106 -26.54 -8.62 -23.90
C MET A 106 -26.02 -7.73 -25.05
N LYS A 107 -24.72 -7.41 -25.10
CA LYS A 107 -24.10 -6.78 -26.27
C LYS A 107 -23.94 -7.73 -27.45
N GLN A 108 -23.80 -9.04 -27.22
CA GLN A 108 -23.69 -10.03 -28.29
C GLN A 108 -25.01 -10.21 -29.07
N SER A 109 -26.17 -10.02 -28.45
CA SER A 109 -27.48 -10.04 -29.12
C SER A 109 -27.81 -8.75 -29.89
N CYS A 110 -27.01 -7.69 -29.73
CA CYS A 110 -27.19 -6.40 -30.42
C CYS A 110 -26.07 -6.10 -31.45
N SER A 111 -25.16 -7.04 -31.70
CA SER A 111 -24.02 -6.87 -32.63
C SER A 111 -24.32 -7.22 -34.09
N SER A 112 -25.58 -7.08 -34.53
CA SER A 112 -25.96 -7.17 -35.94
C SER A 112 -25.85 -5.80 -36.64
N GLU A 113 -24.87 -4.98 -36.28
CA GLU A 113 -24.56 -3.77 -37.05
C GLU A 113 -23.28 -4.00 -37.83
N THR A 114 -23.46 -3.93 -39.15
CA THR A 114 -22.48 -4.12 -40.22
C THR A 114 -21.13 -3.45 -39.92
N PRO A 115 -20.00 -4.06 -40.32
CA PRO A 115 -18.68 -3.47 -40.10
C PRO A 115 -18.55 -2.18 -40.92
N PHE A 116 -18.77 -1.03 -40.29
CA PHE A 116 -18.49 0.26 -40.92
C PHE A 116 -16.98 0.49 -40.95
N THR A 117 -16.44 0.79 -42.12
CA THR A 117 -15.00 1.09 -42.26
C THR A 117 -14.80 2.59 -42.21
N ARG A 118 -13.91 3.03 -41.31
CA ARG A 118 -13.67 4.44 -41.01
C ARG A 118 -12.30 4.90 -41.51
N TYR A 119 -12.30 5.88 -42.40
CA TYR A 119 -11.09 6.48 -42.97
C TYR A 119 -10.91 7.92 -42.48
N LYS A 120 -9.66 8.32 -42.24
CA LYS A 120 -9.32 9.72 -41.99
C LYS A 120 -8.60 10.28 -43.18
N LEU A 121 -9.09 11.43 -43.59
CA LEU A 121 -8.60 12.21 -44.70
C LEU A 121 -7.93 13.46 -44.15
N ARG A 122 -6.78 13.82 -44.70
CA ARG A 122 -6.08 15.06 -44.37
C ARG A 122 -5.64 15.75 -45.65
N TRP A 123 -5.79 17.07 -45.67
CA TRP A 123 -5.35 17.91 -46.79
C TRP A 123 -4.80 19.25 -46.32
N LYS A 124 -3.98 19.88 -47.16
CA LYS A 124 -3.46 21.22 -46.87
C LYS A 124 -4.42 22.29 -47.39
N ARG A 125 -4.75 23.26 -46.54
CA ARG A 125 -5.54 24.43 -46.95
C ARG A 125 -4.58 25.54 -47.36
N GLY A 126 -4.56 25.87 -48.65
CA GLY A 126 -3.81 27.02 -49.17
C GLY A 126 -4.49 28.34 -48.81
N VAL A 127 -3.70 29.40 -48.62
CA VAL A 127 -4.21 30.76 -48.34
C VAL A 127 -5.01 31.23 -49.56
N GLY A 128 -6.34 31.36 -49.41
CA GLY A 128 -7.23 31.87 -50.45
C GLY A 128 -8.03 30.83 -51.25
N ILE A 129 -7.94 29.54 -50.91
CA ILE A 129 -8.78 28.49 -51.53
C ILE A 129 -9.95 28.19 -50.59
N SER A 130 -11.19 28.35 -51.07
CA SER A 130 -12.39 27.92 -50.34
C SER A 130 -12.25 26.45 -49.99
N GLY A 131 -12.29 26.11 -48.70
CA GLY A 131 -12.09 24.74 -48.24
C GLY A 131 -13.13 23.77 -48.82
N TYR A 132 -12.78 22.48 -48.86
CA TYR A 132 -13.72 21.42 -49.21
C TYR A 132 -14.88 21.34 -48.20
N TYR A 133 -16.11 21.30 -48.71
CA TYR A 133 -17.32 21.07 -47.92
C TYR A 133 -17.69 19.59 -47.89
N GLU A 134 -18.70 19.23 -47.09
CA GLU A 134 -19.13 17.84 -46.93
C GLU A 134 -19.57 17.25 -48.27
N GLU A 135 -20.22 18.06 -49.10
CA GLU A 135 -20.74 17.69 -50.41
C GLU A 135 -19.64 17.36 -51.41
N ASP A 136 -18.55 18.14 -51.43
CA ASP A 136 -17.39 17.91 -52.32
C ASP A 136 -16.71 16.58 -51.99
N ILE A 137 -16.58 16.29 -50.69
CA ILE A 137 -15.99 15.04 -50.20
C ILE A 137 -16.93 13.87 -50.49
N ARG A 138 -18.23 14.03 -50.31
CA ARG A 138 -19.22 13.00 -50.68
C ARG A 138 -19.17 12.71 -52.17
N GLN A 139 -19.11 13.74 -53.02
CA GLN A 139 -19.04 13.56 -54.47
C GLN A 139 -17.73 12.89 -54.90
N LEU A 140 -16.60 13.27 -54.30
CA LEU A 140 -15.29 12.70 -54.65
C LEU A 140 -15.19 11.22 -54.25
N PHE A 141 -15.70 10.86 -53.07
CA PHE A 141 -15.61 9.51 -52.52
C PHE A 141 -16.82 8.61 -52.83
N SER A 142 -17.89 9.15 -53.41
CA SER A 142 -19.06 8.37 -53.86
C SER A 142 -18.70 7.31 -54.91
N LYS A 143 -17.58 7.47 -55.62
CA LYS A 143 -17.09 6.48 -56.60
C LYS A 143 -16.47 5.23 -55.97
N TYR A 144 -16.11 5.28 -54.68
CA TYR A 144 -15.44 4.18 -53.96
C TYR A 144 -16.36 3.36 -53.05
N GLY A 145 -17.56 3.88 -52.77
CA GLY A 145 -18.54 3.20 -51.93
C GLY A 145 -19.64 4.13 -51.46
N ASP A 146 -20.64 3.53 -50.80
CA ASP A 146 -21.74 4.27 -50.18
C ASP A 146 -21.26 4.87 -48.86
N ILE A 147 -21.36 6.20 -48.74
CA ILE A 147 -20.91 6.95 -47.57
C ILE A 147 -22.08 7.11 -46.59
N SER A 148 -21.92 6.58 -45.38
CA SER A 148 -22.90 6.72 -44.30
C SER A 148 -22.74 8.09 -43.62
N ASN A 149 -21.55 8.36 -43.07
CA ASN A 149 -21.27 9.58 -42.32
C ASN A 149 -19.99 10.27 -42.81
N VAL A 150 -20.02 11.60 -42.84
CA VAL A 150 -18.85 12.45 -43.06
C VAL A 150 -18.78 13.46 -41.92
N VAL A 151 -17.61 13.54 -41.28
CA VAL A 151 -17.36 14.50 -40.21
C VAL A 151 -16.18 15.36 -40.58
N LEU A 152 -16.42 16.65 -40.78
CA LEU A 152 -15.37 17.66 -41.04
C LEU A 152 -14.75 18.14 -39.72
N SER A 153 -13.44 18.30 -39.70
CA SER A 153 -12.72 18.97 -38.62
C SER A 153 -12.42 20.43 -39.01
N SER A 154 -12.78 21.37 -38.13
CA SER A 154 -12.54 22.81 -38.30
C SER A 154 -11.10 23.26 -37.96
N GLY A 155 -10.14 22.33 -37.94
CA GLY A 155 -8.75 22.62 -37.61
C GLY A 155 -7.98 23.36 -38.71
N ASP A 156 -6.82 23.90 -38.35
CA ASP A 156 -5.94 24.71 -39.22
C ASP A 156 -5.41 23.92 -40.46
N ARG A 157 -5.41 22.58 -40.36
CA ARG A 157 -5.14 21.65 -41.46
C ARG A 157 -6.42 20.87 -41.70
N GLY A 158 -7.01 21.04 -42.89
CA GLY A 158 -8.30 20.42 -43.23
C GLY A 158 -8.25 18.91 -43.04
N SER A 159 -9.18 18.36 -42.26
CA SER A 159 -9.30 16.91 -42.10
C SER A 159 -10.76 16.50 -42.03
N ALA A 160 -11.05 15.31 -42.52
CA ALA A 160 -12.37 14.70 -42.43
C ALA A 160 -12.27 13.24 -42.04
N ILE A 161 -13.32 12.73 -41.41
CA ILE A 161 -13.51 11.32 -41.15
C ILE A 161 -14.70 10.87 -41.98
N ILE A 162 -14.49 9.85 -42.82
CA ILE A 162 -15.54 9.23 -43.62
C ILE A 162 -15.81 7.83 -43.09
N GLU A 163 -17.09 7.50 -42.98
CA GLU A 163 -17.59 6.18 -42.63
C GLU A 163 -18.36 5.61 -43.82
N PHE A 164 -17.89 4.50 -44.38
CA PHE A 164 -18.54 3.80 -45.48
C PHE A 164 -19.49 2.71 -44.95
N SER A 165 -20.68 2.63 -45.55
CA SER A 165 -21.63 1.53 -45.33
C SER A 165 -21.34 0.32 -46.22
N LYS A 166 -20.82 0.54 -47.43
CA LYS A 166 -20.41 -0.51 -48.38
C LYS A 166 -19.19 -0.06 -49.17
N LEU A 167 -18.07 -0.77 -49.03
CA LEU A 167 -16.86 -0.56 -49.83
C LEU A 167 -16.98 -1.35 -51.13
N MET A 168 -16.80 -0.68 -52.27
CA MET A 168 -16.84 -1.33 -53.59
C MET A 168 -15.42 -1.56 -54.15
N ASP A 169 -14.45 -0.69 -53.82
CA ASP A 169 -13.03 -0.84 -54.20
C ASP A 169 -12.09 -0.24 -53.13
N GLU A 170 -11.39 -1.09 -52.37
CA GLU A 170 -10.45 -0.65 -51.32
C GLU A 170 -9.12 -0.12 -51.90
N GLU A 171 -8.69 -0.65 -53.05
CA GLU A 171 -7.40 -0.30 -53.69
C GLU A 171 -7.44 1.07 -54.39
N GLY A 172 -8.62 1.53 -54.82
CA GLY A 172 -8.78 2.81 -55.52
C GLY A 172 -8.62 4.02 -54.60
N ILE A 173 -9.02 3.89 -53.32
CA ILE A 173 -8.89 4.94 -52.29
C ILE A 173 -7.41 5.22 -51.98
N LEU A 174 -6.57 4.18 -52.00
CA LEU A 174 -5.13 4.29 -51.78
C LEU A 174 -4.37 4.78 -53.02
N LYS A 175 -4.81 4.42 -54.23
CA LYS A 175 -4.15 4.90 -55.47
C LYS A 175 -4.41 6.38 -55.75
N GLU A 176 -5.55 6.91 -55.33
CA GLU A 176 -5.85 8.34 -55.51
C GLU A 176 -5.08 9.24 -54.54
N SER A 177 -4.60 8.71 -53.41
CA SER A 177 -3.62 9.41 -52.56
C SER A 177 -2.19 9.34 -53.12
N GLU A 178 -1.82 8.29 -53.86
CA GLU A 178 -0.49 8.17 -54.49
C GLU A 178 -0.32 9.01 -55.77
N HIS A 179 -1.37 9.16 -56.58
CA HIS A 179 -1.34 9.99 -57.80
C HIS A 179 -1.25 11.51 -57.54
N ALA A 180 -1.33 11.95 -56.28
CA ALA A 180 -1.13 13.33 -55.84
C ALA A 180 0.31 13.87 -56.08
N LEU A 181 1.24 13.03 -56.52
CA LEU A 181 2.63 13.44 -56.81
C LEU A 181 2.89 13.83 -58.28
N THR A 182 1.94 13.66 -59.21
CA THR A 182 2.21 13.98 -60.64
C THR A 182 0.96 14.30 -61.46
N SER A 183 0.17 15.33 -61.10
CA SER A 183 -0.64 16.06 -62.09
C SER A 183 -1.18 17.39 -61.54
N THR A 184 -1.04 18.43 -62.35
CA THR A 184 -1.14 19.86 -62.01
C THR A 184 -2.57 20.38 -61.79
N GLN A 185 -3.45 19.64 -61.11
CA GLN A 185 -4.82 20.11 -60.82
C GLN A 185 -5.36 19.81 -59.42
N PHE A 186 -4.75 18.95 -58.60
CA PHE A 186 -5.32 18.61 -57.29
C PHE A 186 -4.21 18.44 -56.25
N ALA A 187 -4.01 19.48 -55.42
CA ALA A 187 -2.98 19.49 -54.40
C ALA A 187 -3.48 18.85 -53.09
N ASP A 188 -2.72 17.85 -52.65
CA ASP A 188 -2.51 17.42 -51.27
C ASP A 188 -3.67 16.72 -50.54
N PHE A 189 -3.89 15.44 -50.83
CA PHE A 189 -4.71 14.55 -49.99
C PHE A 189 -3.88 13.37 -49.47
N GLU A 190 -3.63 13.32 -48.16
CA GLU A 190 -3.08 12.16 -47.47
C GLU A 190 -4.24 11.40 -46.81
N ALA A 191 -4.59 10.23 -47.33
CA ALA A 191 -5.55 9.32 -46.70
C ALA A 191 -4.81 8.37 -45.76
N GLU A 192 -5.14 8.44 -44.47
CA GLU A 192 -4.58 7.56 -43.43
C GLU A 192 -5.71 6.66 -42.93
N VAL A 193 -5.57 5.34 -43.14
CA VAL A 193 -6.54 4.35 -42.63
C VAL A 193 -6.44 4.33 -41.11
N LEU A 194 -7.45 4.88 -40.42
CA LEU A 194 -7.39 4.93 -38.96
C LEU A 194 -7.65 3.58 -38.32
N THR A 195 -8.62 2.81 -38.82
CA THR A 195 -8.94 1.49 -38.25
C THR A 195 -9.84 0.69 -39.20
N THR A 196 -9.37 -0.44 -39.70
CA THR A 196 -10.23 -1.53 -40.17
C THR A 196 -10.61 -2.34 -38.94
N LEU A 197 -11.79 -2.09 -38.36
CA LEU A 197 -12.33 -2.92 -37.28
C LEU A 197 -12.86 -4.23 -37.87
N ALA A 198 -11.95 -5.09 -38.31
CA ALA A 198 -12.24 -6.52 -38.40
C ALA A 198 -12.12 -7.08 -36.98
N ALA A 199 -13.17 -7.77 -36.54
CA ALA A 199 -13.34 -8.25 -35.19
C ALA A 199 -12.09 -9.00 -34.64
N GLY A 200 -11.56 -8.48 -33.53
CA GLY A 200 -10.73 -9.21 -32.60
C GLY A 200 -9.23 -9.17 -32.85
N THR A 201 -8.51 -8.36 -32.08
CA THR A 201 -7.11 -8.68 -31.71
C THR A 201 -6.84 -8.23 -30.27
N LYS A 202 -6.36 -9.20 -29.47
CA LYS A 202 -6.14 -9.15 -28.03
C LYS A 202 -5.17 -8.02 -27.63
N ARG A 203 -5.57 -7.18 -26.67
CA ARG A 203 -4.63 -6.31 -25.93
C ARG A 203 -3.81 -7.16 -24.96
N LYS A 204 -2.49 -7.18 -25.15
CA LYS A 204 -1.50 -7.76 -24.25
C LYS A 204 -1.41 -6.89 -23.00
N VAL A 205 -2.03 -7.33 -21.90
CA VAL A 205 -1.90 -6.67 -20.59
C VAL A 205 -0.46 -6.90 -20.09
N LYS A 206 0.29 -5.80 -19.95
CA LYS A 206 1.58 -5.82 -19.27
C LYS A 206 1.32 -6.14 -17.80
N ASN A 207 1.91 -7.24 -17.33
CA ASN A 207 1.86 -7.67 -15.94
C ASN A 207 2.65 -6.67 -15.08
N THR A 208 1.96 -5.74 -14.43
CA THR A 208 2.55 -4.93 -13.36
C THR A 208 2.30 -5.65 -12.04
N LYS A 209 3.37 -6.19 -11.47
CA LYS A 209 3.42 -6.80 -10.14
C LYS A 209 2.71 -5.87 -9.14
N SER A 210 1.66 -6.39 -8.51
CA SER A 210 0.86 -5.70 -7.51
C SER A 210 1.73 -5.39 -6.29
N LYS A 211 1.73 -4.13 -5.84
CA LYS A 211 2.47 -3.63 -4.67
C LYS A 211 1.87 -4.07 -3.32
N PHE A 212 0.94 -5.03 -3.35
CA PHE A 212 0.14 -5.45 -2.21
C PHE A 212 0.47 -6.86 -1.69
N ASP A 213 1.43 -7.54 -2.30
CA ASP A 213 1.82 -8.90 -1.90
C ASP A 213 2.91 -8.95 -0.82
N ASP A 214 3.40 -7.80 -0.32
CA ASP A 214 4.57 -7.71 0.59
C ASP A 214 4.28 -7.11 2.00
N PHE A 215 3.07 -7.28 2.59
CA PHE A 215 2.81 -6.89 4.00
C PHE A 215 1.85 -7.81 4.77
#